data_AF-A0A4R4UDZ5-F1
#
_entry.id   AF-A0A4R4UDZ5-F1
#
_cell.length_a   1.000
_cell.length_b   1.000
_cell.length_c   1.000
_cell.angle_alpha   90.00
_cell.angle_beta   90.00
_cell.angle_gamma   90.00
#
_symmetry.space_group_name_H-M   'P 1'
#
loop_
_entity.id
_entity.type
_entity.pdbx_description
1 polymer ?
#
loop_
_entity_poly.entity_id
_entity_poly.type
_entity_poly.pdbx_seq_one_letter_code
_entity_poly.pdbx_strand_id
1 'polypeptide(L)'
;AQLCDLPVRVFDVYRGPELPGGVPGEVVARREGAVLVRTGDGSVWVGHLRLEREGAVKLPAAMALGELVASAPERSGYSEITYDRSDGVGVVSFDFYNGAMSTEQCRRLAAALRYAAAQDTRVLVVRGGEVFSNGIHLNVIEAARHPELESWMNINAINAVCREVIGCTGQLVVTSMGGNAGAGGVMMGLGADRVIVREGVVLNPHYRTMGLFGSEFWTYVLPRRVGAEQALRLTQEALPIGAVEAVELGLADKMLAGSRLDFERRVLEYAERLAVDPGYDRLLAGRRAAREADERRKPLDAFRAEELAEMSRDMFDDQNGFRAARRAFVHKLKAEATPEHLAVHRGLSGASSVLGAEASHM
;
A
#
# COMPACT_ATOMS: atom_id res chain seq x y z
N ALA A 1 -7.14 -22.59 16.15
CA ALA A 1 -8.42 -22.17 16.78
C ALA A 1 -9.56 -22.75 15.96
N GLN A 2 -10.79 -22.75 16.48
CA GLN A 2 -11.99 -23.02 15.69
C GLN A 2 -12.88 -21.78 15.68
N LEU A 3 -13.40 -21.41 14.52
CA LEU A 3 -14.38 -20.33 14.35
C LEU A 3 -15.48 -20.85 13.41
N CYS A 4 -16.75 -20.74 13.82
CA CYS A 4 -17.88 -21.30 13.07
C CYS A 4 -17.67 -22.78 12.69
N ASP A 5 -17.18 -23.58 13.65
CA ASP A 5 -16.83 -25.00 13.49
C ASP A 5 -15.74 -25.31 12.44
N LEU A 6 -15.05 -24.30 11.92
CA LEU A 6 -13.95 -24.47 10.98
C LEU A 6 -12.60 -24.37 11.70
N PRO A 7 -11.65 -25.29 11.46
CA PRO A 7 -10.28 -25.15 11.94
C PRO A 7 -9.58 -24.01 11.20
N VAL A 8 -9.05 -23.06 11.97
CA VAL A 8 -8.43 -21.83 11.44
C VAL A 8 -7.14 -21.47 12.17
N ARG A 9 -6.27 -20.77 11.44
CA ARG A 9 -5.20 -19.94 12.01
C ARG A 9 -5.63 -18.48 11.94
N VAL A 10 -5.63 -17.81 13.09
CA VAL A 10 -5.99 -16.39 13.21
C VAL A 10 -4.73 -15.53 13.21
N PHE A 11 -4.86 -14.33 12.67
CA PHE A 11 -3.83 -13.30 12.60
C PHE A 11 -4.48 -11.95 12.86
N ASP A 12 -3.66 -10.93 13.12
CA ASP A 12 -4.16 -9.55 13.16
C ASP A 12 -5.25 -9.36 14.24
N VAL A 13 -4.90 -9.72 15.47
CA VAL A 13 -5.85 -9.84 16.59
C VAL A 13 -5.78 -8.61 17.48
N TYR A 14 -6.93 -7.96 17.69
CA TYR A 14 -7.06 -6.78 18.54
C TYR A 14 -8.07 -7.05 19.66
N ARG A 15 -7.88 -6.41 20.82
CA ARG A 15 -8.84 -6.52 21.93
C ARG A 15 -10.20 -5.95 21.51
N GLY A 16 -11.26 -6.71 21.73
CA GLY A 16 -12.64 -6.26 21.54
C GLY A 16 -13.27 -5.72 22.83
N PRO A 17 -14.51 -5.21 22.77
CA PRO A 17 -15.25 -4.79 23.96
C PRO A 17 -15.54 -5.96 24.89
N GLU A 18 -15.86 -5.66 26.15
CA GLU A 18 -16.39 -6.69 27.06
C GLU A 18 -17.78 -7.13 26.60
N LEU A 19 -17.94 -8.43 26.40
CA LEU A 19 -19.20 -9.06 25.98
C LEU A 19 -19.58 -10.15 26.99
N PRO A 20 -20.34 -9.82 28.03
CA PRO A 20 -20.73 -10.82 29.03
C PRO A 20 -21.63 -11.90 28.42
N GLY A 21 -21.43 -13.14 28.87
CA GLY A 21 -22.18 -14.32 28.42
C GLY A 21 -21.82 -14.79 26.99
N GLY A 22 -22.50 -15.84 26.53
CA GLY A 22 -22.31 -16.42 25.20
C GLY A 22 -21.28 -17.55 25.13
N VAL A 23 -21.05 -18.07 23.93
CA VAL A 23 -20.18 -19.22 23.69
C VAL A 23 -18.83 -18.73 23.15
N PRO A 24 -17.69 -19.08 23.77
CA PRO A 24 -16.37 -18.76 23.23
C PRO A 24 -16.19 -19.31 21.80
N GLY A 25 -15.64 -18.50 20.91
CA GLY A 25 -15.51 -18.81 19.48
C GLY A 25 -16.69 -18.38 18.61
N GLU A 26 -17.80 -17.92 19.20
CA GLU A 26 -18.94 -17.34 18.48
C GLU A 26 -18.52 -16.02 17.81
N VAL A 27 -18.80 -15.90 16.50
CA VAL A 27 -18.71 -14.63 15.76
C VAL A 27 -19.99 -13.84 15.98
N VAL A 28 -19.88 -12.67 16.60
CA VAL A 28 -21.04 -11.86 17.04
C VAL A 28 -21.22 -10.57 16.26
N ALA A 29 -20.19 -10.12 15.54
CA ALA A 29 -20.23 -8.93 14.70
C ALA A 29 -19.12 -8.98 13.66
N ARG A 30 -19.19 -8.07 12.69
CA ARG A 30 -18.14 -7.78 11.73
C ARG A 30 -17.88 -6.29 11.62
N ARG A 31 -16.73 -5.93 11.08
CA ARG A 31 -16.36 -4.55 10.76
C ARG A 31 -15.21 -4.57 9.79
N GLU A 32 -15.36 -3.92 8.63
CA GLU A 32 -14.21 -3.63 7.74
C GLU A 32 -13.42 -4.89 7.28
N GLY A 33 -14.08 -6.05 7.22
CA GLY A 33 -13.46 -7.33 6.86
C GLY A 33 -12.97 -8.16 8.06
N ALA A 34 -12.88 -7.56 9.25
CA ALA A 34 -12.63 -8.24 10.51
C ALA A 34 -13.93 -8.82 11.11
N VAL A 35 -13.78 -9.82 11.98
CA VAL A 35 -14.88 -10.41 12.75
C VAL A 35 -14.62 -10.26 14.25
N LEU A 36 -15.67 -9.97 15.02
CA LEU A 36 -15.62 -9.92 16.47
C LEU A 36 -15.99 -11.29 17.02
N VAL A 37 -15.06 -11.89 17.77
CA VAL A 37 -15.18 -13.24 18.31
C VAL A 37 -15.25 -13.18 19.83
N ARG A 38 -16.20 -13.88 20.44
CA ARG A 38 -16.24 -14.05 21.90
C ARG A 38 -15.07 -14.89 22.42
N THR A 39 -14.48 -14.45 23.52
CA THR A 39 -13.53 -15.24 24.32
C THR A 39 -14.22 -15.76 25.59
N GLY A 40 -13.48 -16.42 26.49
CA GLY A 40 -14.02 -16.88 27.77
C GLY A 40 -14.43 -15.73 28.71
N ASP A 41 -13.78 -14.58 28.59
CA ASP A 41 -13.88 -13.43 29.51
C ASP A 41 -14.09 -12.09 28.79
N GLY A 42 -14.29 -12.10 27.48
CA GLY A 42 -14.42 -10.88 26.68
C GLY A 42 -14.60 -11.16 25.19
N SER A 43 -13.93 -10.36 24.35
CA SER A 43 -13.93 -10.57 22.91
C SER A 43 -12.66 -10.06 22.26
N VAL A 44 -12.40 -10.54 21.04
CA VAL A 44 -11.29 -10.09 20.19
C VAL A 44 -11.78 -9.85 18.78
N TRP A 45 -11.26 -8.80 18.15
CA TRP A 45 -11.36 -8.62 16.71
C TRP A 45 -10.28 -9.47 16.04
N VAL A 46 -10.69 -10.26 15.07
CA VAL A 46 -9.79 -11.02 14.20
C VAL A 46 -9.85 -10.39 12.82
N GLY A 47 -8.78 -9.70 12.42
CA GLY A 47 -8.70 -9.04 11.12
C GLY A 47 -8.50 -10.04 9.99
N HIS A 48 -7.64 -11.05 10.21
CA HIS A 48 -7.26 -12.01 9.17
C HIS A 48 -7.27 -13.45 9.66
N LEU A 49 -7.59 -14.39 8.77
CA LEU A 49 -7.44 -15.81 9.04
C LEU A 49 -7.05 -16.61 7.81
N ARG A 50 -6.60 -17.84 8.06
CA ARG A 50 -6.42 -18.88 7.04
C ARG A 50 -7.12 -20.15 7.51
N LEU A 51 -8.00 -20.69 6.68
CA LEU A 51 -8.63 -21.99 6.91
C LEU A 51 -7.55 -23.09 6.89
N GLU A 52 -7.65 -24.08 7.78
CA GLU A 52 -6.74 -25.24 7.77
C GLU A 52 -7.21 -26.29 6.75
N ARG A 53 -7.06 -25.94 5.46
CA ARG A 53 -7.26 -26.85 4.33
C ARG A 53 -6.23 -26.56 3.24
N GLU A 54 -6.00 -27.55 2.37
CA GLU A 54 -5.07 -27.40 1.26
C GLU A 54 -5.49 -26.24 0.33
N GLY A 55 -4.51 -25.48 -0.16
CA GLY A 55 -4.72 -24.33 -1.03
C GLY A 55 -5.28 -23.07 -0.36
N ALA A 56 -5.67 -23.10 0.92
CA ALA A 56 -6.16 -21.92 1.61
C ALA A 56 -5.06 -20.86 1.80
N VAL A 57 -5.42 -19.61 1.52
CA VAL A 57 -4.56 -18.44 1.67
C VAL A 57 -5.05 -17.57 2.81
N LYS A 58 -4.19 -16.68 3.32
CA LYS A 58 -4.57 -15.75 4.39
C LYS A 58 -5.43 -14.64 3.79
N LEU A 59 -6.62 -14.40 4.34
CA LEU A 59 -7.60 -13.43 3.87
C LEU A 59 -8.19 -12.63 5.04
N PRO A 60 -8.85 -11.49 4.78
CA PRO A 60 -9.71 -10.85 5.75
C PRO A 60 -10.70 -11.87 6.33
N ALA A 61 -10.90 -11.85 7.64
CA ALA A 61 -11.60 -12.91 8.35
C ALA A 61 -13.05 -13.11 7.85
N ALA A 62 -13.77 -12.02 7.62
CA ALA A 62 -15.13 -12.07 7.10
C ALA A 62 -15.18 -12.67 5.68
N MET A 63 -14.18 -12.38 4.84
CA MET A 63 -14.08 -12.97 3.50
C MET A 63 -13.79 -14.47 3.55
N ALA A 64 -12.90 -14.90 4.45
CA ALA A 64 -12.55 -16.30 4.60
C ALA A 64 -13.70 -17.17 5.15
N LEU A 65 -14.54 -16.60 6.01
CA LEU A 65 -15.72 -17.28 6.57
C LEU A 65 -16.96 -17.18 5.67
N GLY A 66 -17.02 -16.16 4.80
CA GLY A 66 -18.05 -16.02 3.77
C GLY A 66 -19.47 -15.98 4.35
N GLU A 67 -20.36 -16.79 3.80
CA GLU A 67 -21.78 -16.86 4.18
C GLU A 67 -22.01 -17.15 5.67
N LEU A 68 -21.06 -17.82 6.35
CA LEU A 68 -21.18 -18.13 7.78
C LEU A 68 -21.28 -16.88 8.66
N VAL A 69 -20.79 -15.73 8.18
CA VAL A 69 -20.78 -14.47 8.93
C VAL A 69 -21.43 -13.33 8.15
N ALA A 70 -22.09 -13.61 7.03
CA ALA A 70 -22.72 -12.58 6.19
C ALA A 70 -23.84 -11.83 6.94
N SER A 71 -24.60 -12.55 7.77
CA SER A 71 -25.67 -12.03 8.62
C SER A 71 -25.19 -11.39 9.93
N ALA A 72 -23.89 -11.50 10.25
CA ALA A 72 -23.35 -10.87 11.45
C ALA A 72 -23.47 -9.34 11.33
N PRO A 73 -23.95 -8.65 12.38
CA PRO A 73 -24.16 -7.21 12.34
C PRO A 73 -22.83 -6.45 12.26
N GLU A 74 -22.86 -5.27 11.65
CA GLU A 74 -21.75 -4.32 11.71
C GLU A 74 -21.65 -3.70 13.12
N ARG A 75 -20.45 -3.65 13.71
CA ARG A 75 -20.23 -3.03 15.03
C ARG A 75 -18.98 -2.15 15.03
N SER A 76 -19.04 -1.00 15.70
CA SER A 76 -17.88 -0.13 15.92
C SER A 76 -16.89 -0.74 16.93
N GLY A 77 -15.68 -0.16 17.01
CA GLY A 77 -14.63 -0.59 17.94
C GLY A 77 -13.46 -1.31 17.28
N TYR A 78 -13.46 -1.38 15.95
CA TYR A 78 -12.32 -1.71 15.10
C TYR A 78 -12.33 -0.75 13.93
N SER A 79 -11.16 -0.23 13.56
CA SER A 79 -10.99 0.67 12.42
C SER A 79 -9.59 0.50 11.89
N GLU A 80 -9.44 0.20 10.61
CA GLU A 80 -8.13 0.17 9.95
C GLU A 80 -7.67 1.58 9.57
N ILE A 81 -8.61 2.53 9.46
CA ILE A 81 -8.35 3.91 9.04
C ILE A 81 -8.87 4.86 10.12
N THR A 82 -8.07 5.85 10.50
CA THR A 82 -8.48 6.94 11.39
C THR A 82 -8.18 8.29 10.76
N TYR A 83 -8.93 9.30 11.18
CA TYR A 83 -8.61 10.69 10.92
C TYR A 83 -8.64 11.48 12.22
N ASP A 84 -7.49 12.04 12.59
CA ASP A 84 -7.31 12.84 13.79
C ASP A 84 -6.93 14.27 13.39
N ARG A 85 -7.44 15.28 14.11
CA ARG A 85 -7.16 16.69 13.82
C ARG A 85 -6.71 17.42 15.07
N SER A 86 -5.55 18.09 15.00
CA SER A 86 -5.04 19.00 16.05
C SER A 86 -4.24 20.14 15.43
N ASP A 87 -4.37 21.36 15.97
CA ASP A 87 -3.45 22.49 15.70
C ASP A 87 -3.13 22.76 14.22
N GLY A 88 -4.16 22.69 13.36
CA GLY A 88 -4.03 22.91 11.91
C GLY A 88 -3.44 21.73 11.14
N VAL A 89 -3.22 20.59 11.79
CA VAL A 89 -2.75 19.34 11.18
C VAL A 89 -3.88 18.31 11.20
N GLY A 90 -4.17 17.71 10.05
CA GLY A 90 -5.00 16.52 9.92
C GLY A 90 -4.11 15.30 9.68
N VAL A 91 -4.37 14.19 10.36
CA VAL A 91 -3.61 12.94 10.22
C VAL A 91 -4.56 11.85 9.76
N VAL A 92 -4.43 11.40 8.51
CA VAL A 92 -5.05 10.17 8.03
C VAL A 92 -4.10 9.02 8.32
N SER A 93 -4.50 8.12 9.20
CA SER A 93 -3.74 6.90 9.51
C SER A 93 -4.42 5.70 8.88
N PHE A 94 -3.64 4.77 8.35
CA PHE A 94 -4.15 3.49 7.87
C PHE A 94 -3.20 2.35 8.26
N ASP A 95 -3.73 1.28 8.82
CA ASP A 95 -2.96 0.11 9.26
C ASP A 95 -3.55 -1.14 8.59
N PHE A 96 -3.26 -1.29 7.31
CA PHE A 96 -3.66 -2.49 6.57
C PHE A 96 -2.66 -3.60 6.83
N TYR A 97 -3.16 -4.77 7.20
CA TYR A 97 -2.34 -5.92 7.53
C TYR A 97 -1.32 -6.27 6.42
N ASN A 98 -0.04 -6.38 6.77
CA ASN A 98 1.11 -6.53 5.85
C ASN A 98 1.24 -5.42 4.78
N GLY A 99 0.55 -4.29 4.92
CA GLY A 99 0.50 -3.22 3.94
C GLY A 99 -0.19 -3.57 2.62
N ALA A 100 -0.91 -4.70 2.54
CA ALA A 100 -1.62 -5.12 1.34
C ALA A 100 -2.98 -4.40 1.25
N MET A 101 -3.26 -3.73 0.14
CA MET A 101 -4.42 -2.84 0.02
C MET A 101 -5.46 -3.44 -0.93
N SER A 102 -6.52 -4.05 -0.40
CA SER A 102 -7.62 -4.58 -1.22
C SER A 102 -8.40 -3.46 -1.89
N THR A 103 -9.21 -3.79 -2.91
CA THR A 103 -10.09 -2.83 -3.58
C THR A 103 -10.94 -2.03 -2.57
N GLU A 104 -11.53 -2.69 -1.57
CA GLU A 104 -12.39 -2.03 -0.60
C GLU A 104 -11.62 -1.17 0.40
N GLN A 105 -10.45 -1.63 0.88
CA GLN A 105 -9.55 -0.82 1.71
C GLN A 105 -9.11 0.46 0.97
N CYS A 106 -8.77 0.36 -0.32
CA CYS A 106 -8.40 1.51 -1.13
C CYS A 106 -9.56 2.50 -1.29
N ARG A 107 -10.78 2.03 -1.52
CA ARG A 107 -11.98 2.90 -1.60
C ARG A 107 -12.22 3.65 -0.30
N ARG A 108 -12.12 2.96 0.84
CA ARG A 108 -12.25 3.58 2.18
C ARG A 108 -11.13 4.60 2.43
N LEU A 109 -9.89 4.29 2.07
CA LEU A 109 -8.76 5.21 2.23
C LEU A 109 -8.91 6.44 1.33
N ALA A 110 -9.31 6.27 0.06
CA ALA A 110 -9.57 7.40 -0.82
C ALA A 110 -10.70 8.29 -0.29
N ALA A 111 -11.76 7.69 0.28
CA ALA A 111 -12.82 8.45 0.93
C ALA A 111 -12.32 9.23 2.16
N ALA A 112 -11.49 8.61 3.01
CA ALA A 112 -10.89 9.27 4.17
C ALA A 112 -9.95 10.42 3.77
N LEU A 113 -9.15 10.24 2.72
CA LEU A 113 -8.29 11.29 2.18
C LEU A 113 -9.09 12.44 1.58
N ARG A 114 -10.17 12.17 0.83
CA ARG A 114 -11.10 13.22 0.36
C ARG A 114 -11.71 13.99 1.52
N TYR A 115 -12.18 13.28 2.54
CA TYR A 115 -12.75 13.90 3.73
C TYR A 115 -11.73 14.81 4.43
N ALA A 116 -10.51 14.33 4.63
CA ALA A 116 -9.42 15.05 5.27
C ALA A 116 -8.97 16.27 4.46
N ALA A 117 -8.86 16.15 3.13
CA ALA A 117 -8.51 17.22 2.23
C ALA A 117 -9.54 18.37 2.23
N ALA A 118 -10.81 18.06 2.51
CA ALA A 118 -11.88 19.04 2.64
C ALA A 118 -11.96 19.73 4.02
N GLN A 119 -11.16 19.28 5.01
CA GLN A 119 -11.12 19.93 6.31
C GLN A 119 -10.30 21.21 6.28
N ASP A 120 -10.61 22.12 7.21
CA ASP A 120 -9.84 23.35 7.44
C ASP A 120 -8.56 23.05 8.25
N THR A 121 -7.64 22.32 7.62
CA THR A 121 -6.29 22.05 8.10
C THR A 121 -5.26 22.59 7.11
N ARG A 122 -4.09 22.99 7.61
CA ARG A 122 -2.96 23.45 6.79
C ARG A 122 -2.10 22.28 6.32
N VAL A 123 -1.88 21.28 7.17
CA VAL A 123 -1.04 20.13 6.80
C VAL A 123 -1.84 18.84 6.91
N LEU A 124 -1.78 18.01 5.87
CA LEU A 124 -2.31 16.66 5.87
C LEU A 124 -1.16 15.65 5.99
N VAL A 125 -1.13 14.90 7.08
CA VAL A 125 -0.20 13.78 7.26
C VAL A 125 -0.88 12.49 6.80
N VAL A 126 -0.22 11.75 5.91
CA VAL A 126 -0.62 10.41 5.47
C VAL A 126 0.31 9.40 6.14
N ARG A 127 -0.22 8.65 7.11
CA ARG A 127 0.55 7.75 7.97
C ARG A 127 0.13 6.30 7.77
N GLY A 128 1.03 5.48 7.23
CA GLY A 128 0.82 4.02 7.17
C GLY A 128 1.18 3.34 8.50
N GLY A 129 0.70 2.13 8.74
CA GLY A 129 0.89 1.36 9.98
C GLY A 129 2.25 0.66 10.07
N GLU A 130 2.27 -0.60 10.55
CA GLU A 130 3.52 -1.39 10.72
C GLU A 130 4.32 -1.46 9.41
N VAL A 131 3.62 -1.67 8.31
CA VAL A 131 4.09 -1.52 6.94
C VAL A 131 3.39 -0.29 6.37
N PHE A 132 4.12 0.58 5.66
CA PHE A 132 3.47 1.74 5.05
C PHE A 132 2.49 1.29 3.96
N SER A 133 2.95 0.59 2.93
CA SER A 133 2.10 -0.07 1.93
C SER A 133 2.95 -0.93 0.99
N ASN A 134 2.41 -2.08 0.57
CA ASN A 134 2.97 -2.95 -0.46
C ASN A 134 2.15 -2.94 -1.76
N GLY A 135 1.16 -2.04 -1.88
CA GLY A 135 0.29 -1.94 -3.06
C GLY A 135 -0.86 -2.96 -3.04
N ILE A 136 -1.18 -3.51 -4.23
CA ILE A 136 -2.35 -4.38 -4.45
C ILE A 136 -2.38 -5.61 -3.53
N HIS A 137 -3.58 -6.06 -3.17
CA HIS A 137 -3.76 -7.18 -2.25
C HIS A 137 -3.73 -8.54 -2.95
N LEU A 138 -2.53 -9.04 -3.24
CA LEU A 138 -2.31 -10.27 -4.00
C LEU A 138 -3.09 -11.49 -3.47
N ASN A 139 -3.25 -11.65 -2.15
CA ASN A 139 -4.05 -12.75 -1.60
C ASN A 139 -5.55 -12.64 -1.90
N VAL A 140 -6.12 -11.42 -1.87
CA VAL A 140 -7.55 -11.20 -2.17
C VAL A 140 -7.78 -11.39 -3.66
N ILE A 141 -6.84 -10.89 -4.48
CA ILE A 141 -6.83 -11.13 -5.92
C ILE A 141 -6.78 -12.63 -6.23
N GLU A 142 -5.84 -13.38 -5.64
CA GLU A 142 -5.70 -14.81 -5.92
C GLU A 142 -6.92 -15.63 -5.44
N ALA A 143 -7.58 -15.18 -4.37
CA ALA A 143 -8.80 -15.83 -3.87
C ALA A 143 -10.08 -15.44 -4.63
N ALA A 144 -10.05 -14.41 -5.47
CA ALA A 144 -11.21 -13.97 -6.22
C ALA A 144 -11.59 -15.00 -7.30
N ARG A 145 -12.90 -15.06 -7.62
CA ARG A 145 -13.40 -15.92 -8.71
C ARG A 145 -12.76 -15.58 -10.07
N HIS A 146 -12.48 -14.30 -10.29
CA HIS A 146 -11.85 -13.76 -11.49
C HIS A 146 -10.68 -12.86 -11.07
N PRO A 147 -9.48 -13.43 -10.81
CA PRO A 147 -8.34 -12.68 -10.30
C PRO A 147 -7.91 -11.50 -11.19
N GLU A 148 -8.05 -11.61 -12.50
CA GLU A 148 -7.71 -10.54 -13.46
C GLU A 148 -8.66 -9.34 -13.28
N LEU A 149 -9.96 -9.60 -13.11
CA LEU A 149 -10.95 -8.56 -12.82
C LEU A 149 -10.72 -7.91 -11.46
N GLU A 150 -10.42 -8.70 -10.42
CA GLU A 150 -10.11 -8.14 -9.10
C GLU A 150 -8.80 -7.33 -9.14
N SER A 151 -7.80 -7.79 -9.89
CA SER A 151 -6.55 -7.05 -10.09
C SER A 151 -6.81 -5.68 -10.73
N TRP A 152 -7.64 -5.66 -11.78
CA TRP A 152 -8.04 -4.44 -12.47
C TRP A 152 -8.82 -3.48 -11.57
N MET A 153 -9.77 -4.01 -10.78
CA MET A 153 -10.52 -3.23 -9.80
C MET A 153 -9.58 -2.67 -8.72
N ASN A 154 -8.64 -3.46 -8.23
CA ASN A 154 -7.73 -3.08 -7.17
C ASN A 154 -6.76 -1.98 -7.62
N ILE A 155 -6.15 -2.08 -8.81
CA ILE A 155 -5.24 -1.04 -9.29
C ILE A 155 -5.96 0.29 -9.53
N ASN A 156 -7.19 0.24 -10.08
CA ASN A 156 -8.01 1.44 -10.23
C ASN A 156 -8.39 2.06 -8.87
N ALA A 157 -8.59 1.25 -7.84
CA ALA A 157 -8.84 1.75 -6.50
C ALA A 157 -7.58 2.38 -5.87
N ILE A 158 -6.39 1.82 -6.09
CA ILE A 158 -5.12 2.44 -5.66
C ILE A 158 -4.89 3.76 -6.41
N ASN A 159 -5.15 3.83 -7.72
CA ASN A 159 -5.10 5.08 -8.47
C ASN A 159 -5.95 6.17 -7.81
N ALA A 160 -7.15 5.83 -7.32
CA ALA A 160 -7.98 6.81 -6.61
C ALA A 160 -7.27 7.35 -5.36
N VAL A 161 -6.65 6.48 -4.55
CA VAL A 161 -5.86 6.89 -3.37
C VAL A 161 -4.71 7.82 -3.77
N CYS A 162 -3.88 7.41 -4.74
CA CYS A 162 -2.74 8.20 -5.21
C CYS A 162 -3.19 9.57 -5.76
N ARG A 163 -4.33 9.61 -6.45
CA ARG A 163 -4.91 10.86 -6.95
C ARG A 163 -5.31 11.80 -5.81
N GLU A 164 -5.87 11.32 -4.72
CA GLU A 164 -6.20 12.18 -3.58
C GLU A 164 -4.95 12.79 -2.96
N VAL A 165 -3.86 12.03 -2.84
CA VAL A 165 -2.58 12.53 -2.33
C VAL A 165 -1.99 13.61 -3.25
N ILE A 166 -1.84 13.30 -4.54
CA ILE A 166 -1.25 14.23 -5.54
C ILE A 166 -2.14 15.47 -5.75
N GLY A 167 -3.47 15.27 -5.74
CA GLY A 167 -4.48 16.27 -6.00
C GLY A 167 -4.80 17.19 -4.82
N CYS A 168 -4.32 16.89 -3.60
CA CYS A 168 -4.60 17.69 -2.41
C CYS A 168 -3.88 19.04 -2.44
N THR A 169 -4.49 20.03 -3.11
CA THR A 169 -3.91 21.35 -3.37
C THR A 169 -4.31 22.45 -2.39
N GLY A 170 -5.21 22.13 -1.46
CA GLY A 170 -5.65 23.02 -0.39
C GLY A 170 -4.71 23.04 0.82
N GLN A 171 -3.90 21.99 0.98
CA GLN A 171 -3.05 21.74 2.14
C GLN A 171 -1.65 21.29 1.66
N LEU A 172 -0.64 21.41 2.52
CA LEU A 172 0.63 20.71 2.27
C LEU A 172 0.51 19.26 2.77
N VAL A 173 0.96 18.29 1.98
CA VAL A 173 0.87 16.87 2.31
C VAL A 173 2.22 16.33 2.78
N VAL A 174 2.22 15.62 3.91
CA VAL A 174 3.40 14.94 4.47
C VAL A 174 3.13 13.45 4.55
N THR A 175 3.90 12.65 3.81
CA THR A 175 3.89 11.20 3.95
C THR A 175 4.81 10.79 5.11
N SER A 176 4.27 9.97 6.03
CA SER A 176 4.96 9.38 7.17
C SER A 176 5.20 7.88 6.94
N MET A 177 6.42 7.53 6.49
CA MET A 177 6.85 6.14 6.27
C MET A 177 7.68 5.65 7.45
N GLY A 178 7.02 5.17 8.50
CA GLY A 178 7.74 4.55 9.62
C GLY A 178 8.00 3.04 9.44
N GLY A 179 7.43 2.45 8.40
CA GLY A 179 7.44 1.03 8.06
C GLY A 179 7.79 0.84 6.60
N ASN A 180 8.15 -0.40 6.23
CA ASN A 180 8.58 -0.72 4.87
C ASN A 180 7.50 -0.40 3.83
N ALA A 181 7.93 -0.15 2.60
CA ALA A 181 7.03 0.03 1.48
C ALA A 181 7.56 -0.67 0.22
N GLY A 182 6.64 -1.14 -0.63
CA GLY A 182 6.98 -1.82 -1.88
C GLY A 182 6.02 -1.46 -2.99
N ALA A 183 6.49 -1.57 -4.23
CA ALA A 183 5.74 -1.37 -5.45
C ALA A 183 4.90 -0.08 -5.40
N GLY A 184 3.58 -0.19 -5.63
CA GLY A 184 2.64 0.93 -5.60
C GLY A 184 2.59 1.69 -4.28
N GLY A 185 2.93 1.03 -3.16
CA GLY A 185 2.98 1.67 -1.85
C GLY A 185 4.08 2.72 -1.73
N VAL A 186 5.25 2.49 -2.36
CA VAL A 186 6.29 3.53 -2.42
C VAL A 186 5.77 4.70 -3.24
N MET A 187 5.27 4.44 -4.45
CA MET A 187 4.84 5.47 -5.40
C MET A 187 3.69 6.33 -4.87
N MET A 188 2.73 5.72 -4.18
CA MET A 188 1.67 6.42 -3.46
C MET A 188 2.23 7.47 -2.50
N GLY A 189 3.26 7.11 -1.72
CA GLY A 189 3.87 8.02 -0.76
C GLY A 189 4.61 9.19 -1.39
N LEU A 190 5.22 8.99 -2.57
CA LEU A 190 5.96 10.01 -3.31
C LEU A 190 5.08 11.17 -3.83
N GLY A 191 3.77 10.95 -3.90
CA GLY A 191 2.80 11.96 -4.33
C GLY A 191 2.63 13.13 -3.37
N ALA A 192 3.11 13.02 -2.13
CA ALA A 192 3.06 14.09 -1.14
C ALA A 192 4.09 15.20 -1.42
N ASP A 193 3.97 16.33 -0.72
CA ASP A 193 4.93 17.43 -0.80
C ASP A 193 6.22 17.10 -0.03
N ARG A 194 6.09 16.38 1.09
CA ARG A 194 7.21 15.90 1.90
C ARG A 194 7.08 14.41 2.19
N VAL A 195 8.17 13.68 2.02
CA VAL A 195 8.28 12.25 2.36
C VAL A 195 9.30 12.10 3.47
N ILE A 196 8.83 11.66 4.63
CA ILE A 196 9.67 11.42 5.80
C ILE A 196 9.73 9.92 6.06
N VAL A 197 10.95 9.39 6.12
CA VAL A 197 11.22 7.95 6.29
C VAL A 197 11.91 7.69 7.63
N ARG A 198 11.58 6.58 8.28
CA ARG A 198 12.32 6.13 9.48
C ARG A 198 13.60 5.41 9.05
N GLU A 199 14.68 5.59 9.80
CA GLU A 199 16.02 5.04 9.50
C GLU A 199 16.04 3.54 9.15
N GLY A 200 15.23 2.73 9.83
CA GLY A 200 15.15 1.28 9.59
C GLY A 200 14.23 0.84 8.44
N VAL A 201 13.71 1.78 7.64
CA VAL A 201 12.79 1.47 6.53
C VAL A 201 13.56 1.01 5.30
N VAL A 202 13.04 -0.02 4.66
CA VAL A 202 13.45 -0.50 3.35
C VAL A 202 12.33 -0.24 2.34
N LEU A 203 12.70 0.32 1.19
CA LEU A 203 11.79 0.62 0.08
C LEU A 203 12.12 -0.26 -1.12
N ASN A 204 11.09 -0.79 -1.77
CA ASN A 204 11.22 -1.54 -3.03
C ASN A 204 10.44 -0.80 -4.14
N PRO A 205 11.03 0.24 -4.77
CA PRO A 205 10.36 1.11 -5.74
C PRO A 205 10.26 0.48 -7.14
N HIS A 206 9.78 -0.77 -7.25
CA HIS A 206 9.68 -1.46 -8.52
C HIS A 206 8.50 -2.46 -8.55
N TYR A 207 8.15 -2.86 -9.77
CA TYR A 207 7.07 -3.83 -10.05
C TYR A 207 7.59 -5.07 -10.79
N ARG A 208 8.82 -4.99 -11.33
CA ARG A 208 9.45 -5.99 -12.20
C ARG A 208 9.33 -7.43 -11.70
N THR A 209 9.61 -7.69 -10.43
CA THR A 209 9.61 -9.05 -9.87
C THR A 209 8.21 -9.66 -9.73
N MET A 210 7.17 -8.84 -9.85
CA MET A 210 5.77 -9.29 -9.87
C MET A 210 5.21 -9.36 -11.29
N GLY A 211 6.00 -9.05 -12.33
CA GLY A 211 5.51 -9.06 -13.71
C GLY A 211 4.46 -7.99 -13.98
N LEU A 212 4.60 -6.82 -13.35
CA LEU A 212 3.68 -5.69 -13.51
C LEU A 212 4.46 -4.45 -13.95
N PHE A 213 3.78 -3.54 -14.65
CA PHE A 213 4.28 -2.21 -15.00
C PHE A 213 4.12 -1.19 -13.86
N GLY A 214 3.01 -1.26 -13.11
CA GLY A 214 2.60 -0.29 -12.09
C GLY A 214 1.77 0.88 -12.63
N SER A 215 0.84 1.42 -11.83
CA SER A 215 -0.06 2.50 -12.30
C SER A 215 -0.37 3.57 -11.25
N GLU A 216 0.44 3.68 -10.21
CA GLU A 216 0.26 4.65 -9.13
C GLU A 216 0.72 6.08 -9.49
N PHE A 217 0.56 6.48 -10.76
CA PHE A 217 1.13 7.71 -11.34
C PHE A 217 2.66 7.75 -11.22
N TRP A 218 3.29 6.58 -11.18
CA TRP A 218 4.73 6.48 -10.93
C TRP A 218 5.54 7.13 -12.04
N THR A 219 5.06 7.10 -13.28
CA THR A 219 5.66 7.79 -14.44
C THR A 219 5.57 9.32 -14.32
N TYR A 220 4.71 9.83 -13.44
CA TYR A 220 4.65 11.24 -13.05
C TYR A 220 5.48 11.52 -11.78
N VAL A 221 5.28 10.80 -10.68
CA VAL A 221 5.89 11.15 -9.38
C VAL A 221 7.37 10.77 -9.26
N LEU A 222 7.78 9.59 -9.73
CA LEU A 222 9.12 9.08 -9.50
C LEU A 222 10.19 9.87 -10.27
N PRO A 223 10.06 10.12 -11.60
CA PRO A 223 11.03 10.93 -12.34
C PRO A 223 11.19 12.35 -11.81
N ARG A 224 10.15 12.92 -11.17
CA ARG A 224 10.23 14.26 -10.58
C ARG A 224 11.03 14.30 -9.28
N ARG A 225 11.05 13.18 -8.55
CA ARG A 225 11.79 13.03 -7.30
C ARG A 225 13.27 12.79 -7.56
N VAL A 226 13.57 11.85 -8.45
CA VAL A 226 14.93 11.30 -8.60
C VAL A 226 15.55 11.54 -9.99
N GLY A 227 14.80 12.11 -10.94
CA GLY A 227 15.20 12.20 -12.35
C GLY A 227 14.82 10.93 -13.15
N ALA A 228 14.72 11.07 -14.48
CA ALA A 228 14.25 9.98 -15.35
C ALA A 228 15.19 8.78 -15.39
N GLU A 229 16.50 9.00 -15.44
CA GLU A 229 17.52 7.94 -15.47
C GLU A 229 17.50 7.11 -14.18
N GLN A 230 17.47 7.78 -13.03
CA GLN A 230 17.41 7.11 -11.74
C GLN A 230 16.07 6.39 -11.53
N ALA A 231 14.96 6.96 -12.01
CA ALA A 231 13.65 6.30 -11.98
C ALA A 231 13.67 4.98 -12.77
N LEU A 232 14.28 4.99 -13.96
CA LEU A 232 14.47 3.80 -14.77
C LEU A 232 15.35 2.78 -14.06
N ARG A 233 16.50 3.21 -13.50
CA ARG A 233 17.40 2.34 -12.75
C ARG A 233 16.71 1.62 -11.60
N LEU A 234 16.02 2.37 -10.74
CA LEU A 234 15.31 1.83 -9.57
C LEU A 234 14.26 0.79 -9.95
N THR A 235 13.48 1.07 -11.01
CA THR A 235 12.39 0.18 -11.46
C THR A 235 12.91 -1.05 -12.22
N GLN A 236 14.03 -0.93 -12.93
CA GLN A 236 14.62 -2.03 -13.67
C GLN A 236 15.51 -2.92 -12.79
N GLU A 237 16.43 -2.38 -12.00
CA GLU A 237 17.34 -3.19 -11.17
C GLU A 237 16.58 -4.03 -10.14
N ALA A 238 15.44 -3.50 -9.66
CA ALA A 238 14.58 -4.18 -8.71
C ALA A 238 15.30 -4.58 -7.41
N LEU A 239 16.15 -3.68 -6.92
CA LEU A 239 16.88 -3.83 -5.67
C LEU A 239 16.23 -2.99 -4.55
N PRO A 240 16.25 -3.49 -3.31
CA PRO A 240 15.80 -2.71 -2.17
C PRO A 240 16.75 -1.56 -1.90
N ILE A 241 16.21 -0.42 -1.49
CA ILE A 241 16.98 0.75 -1.04
C ILE A 241 16.64 1.07 0.41
N GLY A 242 17.65 1.51 1.16
CA GLY A 242 17.50 1.93 2.56
C GLY A 242 17.08 3.40 2.69
N ALA A 243 16.70 3.81 3.90
CA ALA A 243 16.28 5.18 4.18
C ALA A 243 17.38 6.24 3.90
N VAL A 244 18.65 5.91 4.13
CA VAL A 244 19.79 6.80 3.83
C VAL A 244 19.88 7.06 2.33
N GLU A 245 19.97 5.99 1.54
CA GLU A 245 20.02 6.07 0.07
C GLU A 245 18.77 6.77 -0.49
N ALA A 246 17.59 6.53 0.08
CA ALA A 246 16.37 7.21 -0.34
C ALA A 246 16.47 8.75 -0.19
N VAL A 247 17.13 9.26 0.85
CA VAL A 247 17.37 10.70 1.01
C VAL A 247 18.46 11.19 0.05
N GLU A 248 19.55 10.44 -0.10
CA GLU A 248 20.66 10.79 -1.00
C GLU A 248 20.22 10.90 -2.47
N LEU A 249 19.31 10.01 -2.90
CA LEU A 249 18.74 10.03 -4.25
C LEU A 249 17.63 11.07 -4.45
N GLY A 250 17.14 11.72 -3.37
CA GLY A 250 16.00 12.65 -3.42
C GLY A 250 14.63 11.96 -3.46
N LEU A 251 14.57 10.64 -3.25
CA LEU A 251 13.33 9.89 -3.15
C LEU A 251 12.53 10.25 -1.89
N ALA A 252 13.24 10.49 -0.78
CA ALA A 252 12.70 11.00 0.48
C ALA A 252 13.33 12.36 0.84
N ASP A 253 12.56 13.23 1.50
CA ASP A 253 13.04 14.56 1.91
C ASP A 253 13.84 14.50 3.21
N LYS A 254 13.50 13.55 4.10
CA LYS A 254 14.10 13.47 5.43
C LYS A 254 14.07 12.07 6.00
N MET A 255 15.18 11.68 6.61
CA MET A 255 15.26 10.49 7.46
C MET A 255 15.22 10.89 8.94
N LEU A 256 14.47 10.13 9.74
CA LEU A 256 14.43 10.29 11.19
C LEU A 256 14.75 8.95 11.88
N ALA A 257 15.73 8.97 12.79
CA ALA A 257 16.07 7.82 13.63
C ALA A 257 15.11 7.69 14.83
N GLY A 258 15.10 6.50 15.43
CA GLY A 258 14.38 6.19 16.67
C GLY A 258 13.37 5.05 16.56
N SER A 259 12.67 4.81 17.67
CA SER A 259 11.55 3.89 17.72
C SER A 259 10.42 4.35 16.79
N ARG A 260 9.48 3.44 16.46
CA ARG A 260 8.31 3.80 15.64
C ARG A 260 7.49 4.92 16.28
N LEU A 261 7.29 4.87 17.59
CA LEU A 261 6.56 5.89 18.34
C LEU A 261 7.28 7.24 18.32
N ASP A 262 8.60 7.26 18.55
CA ASP A 262 9.38 8.49 18.48
C ASP A 262 9.40 9.09 17.08
N PHE A 263 9.48 8.24 16.05
CA PHE A 263 9.38 8.65 14.66
C PHE A 263 8.06 9.36 14.37
N GLU A 264 6.93 8.75 14.74
CA GLU A 264 5.61 9.32 14.50
C GLU A 264 5.41 10.64 15.24
N ARG A 265 5.84 10.71 16.52
CA ARG A 265 5.84 11.97 17.28
C ARG A 265 6.61 13.06 16.55
N ARG A 266 7.82 12.77 16.08
CA ARG A 266 8.68 13.75 15.39
C ARG A 266 8.14 14.17 14.02
N VAL A 267 7.40 13.31 13.32
CA VAL A 267 6.69 13.67 12.09
C VAL A 267 5.52 14.61 12.40
N LEU A 268 4.78 14.37 13.49
CA LEU A 268 3.72 15.27 13.92
C LEU A 268 4.29 16.65 14.29
N GLU A 269 5.35 16.70 15.11
CA GLU A 269 6.06 17.94 15.43
C GLU A 269 6.58 18.67 14.17
N TYR A 270 6.99 17.91 13.14
CA TYR A 270 7.38 18.49 11.85
C TYR A 270 6.19 19.11 11.12
N ALA A 271 5.05 18.41 11.08
CA ALA A 271 3.83 18.90 10.45
C ALA A 271 3.29 20.15 11.17
N GLU A 272 3.30 20.17 12.49
CA GLU A 272 2.91 21.32 13.31
C GLU A 272 3.79 22.54 13.01
N ARG A 273 5.12 22.38 12.98
CA ARG A 273 6.04 23.46 12.59
C ARG A 273 5.80 23.93 11.16
N LEU A 274 5.56 23.00 10.22
CA LEU A 274 5.24 23.35 8.84
C LEU A 274 3.92 24.15 8.76
N ALA A 275 2.92 23.77 9.56
CA ALA A 275 1.62 24.43 9.61
C ALA A 275 1.70 25.87 10.13
N VAL A 276 2.72 26.26 10.88
CA VAL A 276 2.91 27.65 11.36
C VAL A 276 4.09 28.36 10.73
N ASP A 277 4.73 27.75 9.71
CA ASP A 277 5.88 28.33 9.03
C ASP A 277 5.49 29.66 8.34
N PRO A 278 6.24 30.75 8.55
CA PRO A 278 5.96 32.04 7.89
C PRO A 278 5.96 31.98 6.35
N GLY A 279 6.64 30.99 5.78
CA GLY A 279 6.68 30.71 4.35
C GLY A 279 5.62 29.72 3.86
N TYR A 280 4.74 29.20 4.72
CA TYR A 280 3.73 28.20 4.35
C TYR A 280 2.88 28.63 3.15
N ASP A 281 2.36 29.86 3.15
CA ASP A 281 1.45 30.30 2.08
C ASP A 281 2.17 30.38 0.73
N ARG A 282 3.46 30.75 0.75
CA ARG A 282 4.34 30.73 -0.43
C ARG A 282 4.58 29.30 -0.92
N LEU A 283 4.83 28.35 -0.02
CA LEU A 283 5.02 26.94 -0.36
C LEU A 283 3.75 26.36 -1.00
N LEU A 284 2.59 26.61 -0.39
CA LEU A 284 1.31 26.13 -0.88
C LEU A 284 0.94 26.76 -2.23
N ALA A 285 1.18 28.07 -2.42
CA ALA A 285 0.99 28.73 -3.70
C ALA A 285 1.92 28.17 -4.79
N GLY A 286 3.20 27.94 -4.46
CA GLY A 286 4.16 27.32 -5.39
C GLY A 286 3.74 25.90 -5.79
N ARG A 287 3.29 25.10 -4.83
CA ARG A 287 2.71 23.77 -5.05
C ARG A 287 1.50 23.83 -6.00
N ARG A 288 0.56 24.74 -5.77
CA ARG A 288 -0.61 24.94 -6.66
C ARG A 288 -0.18 25.29 -8.08
N ALA A 289 0.69 26.28 -8.23
CA ALA A 289 1.18 26.71 -9.54
C ALA A 289 1.91 25.58 -10.29
N ALA A 290 2.73 24.79 -9.59
CA ALA A 290 3.41 23.64 -10.18
C ALA A 290 2.42 22.58 -10.68
N ARG A 291 1.44 22.20 -9.85
CA ARG A 291 0.41 21.21 -10.24
C ARG A 291 -0.42 21.70 -11.43
N GLU A 292 -0.82 22.98 -11.44
CA GLU A 292 -1.54 23.58 -12.57
C GLU A 292 -0.70 23.59 -13.87
N ALA A 293 0.59 23.91 -13.78
CA ALA A 293 1.50 23.88 -14.92
C ALA A 293 1.68 22.45 -15.46
N ASP A 294 1.82 21.48 -14.57
CA ASP A 294 1.90 20.07 -14.94
C ASP A 294 0.60 19.59 -15.59
N GLU A 295 -0.56 19.97 -15.05
CA GLU A 295 -1.87 19.59 -15.60
C GLU A 295 -2.05 20.12 -17.02
N ARG A 296 -1.60 21.35 -17.30
CA ARG A 296 -1.59 21.92 -18.66
C ARG A 296 -0.64 21.20 -19.62
N ARG A 297 0.50 20.72 -19.12
CA ARG A 297 1.51 20.01 -19.93
C ARG A 297 1.07 18.58 -20.25
N LYS A 298 0.63 17.85 -19.23
CA LYS A 298 0.08 16.50 -19.35
C LYS A 298 -0.82 16.23 -18.13
N PRO A 299 -2.15 16.11 -18.33
CA PRO A 299 -3.09 15.80 -17.28
C PRO A 299 -2.75 14.51 -16.54
N LEU A 300 -3.09 14.42 -15.24
CA LEU A 300 -2.92 13.15 -14.50
C LEU A 300 -3.72 12.02 -15.15
N ASP A 301 -4.87 12.32 -15.76
CA ASP A 301 -5.66 11.34 -16.51
C ASP A 301 -4.90 10.72 -17.69
N ALA A 302 -4.03 11.48 -18.36
CA ALA A 302 -3.21 10.95 -19.45
C ALA A 302 -2.13 9.99 -18.94
N PHE A 303 -1.43 10.35 -17.85
CA PHE A 303 -0.48 9.43 -17.20
C PHE A 303 -1.16 8.13 -16.76
N ARG A 304 -2.33 8.25 -16.12
CA ARG A 304 -3.11 7.09 -15.69
C ARG A 304 -3.54 6.21 -16.87
N ALA A 305 -4.02 6.81 -17.96
CA ALA A 305 -4.48 6.05 -19.11
C ALA A 305 -3.36 5.23 -19.75
N GLU A 306 -2.16 5.81 -19.87
CA GLU A 306 -0.98 5.13 -20.39
C GLU A 306 -0.53 3.99 -19.46
N GLU A 307 -0.41 4.26 -18.16
CA GLU A 307 -0.02 3.24 -17.18
C GLU A 307 -1.05 2.08 -17.10
N LEU A 308 -2.35 2.39 -17.17
CA LEU A 308 -3.40 1.39 -17.16
C LEU A 308 -3.45 0.57 -18.46
N ALA A 309 -2.99 1.12 -19.58
CA ALA A 309 -2.88 0.36 -20.83
C ALA A 309 -1.82 -0.75 -20.70
N GLU A 310 -0.66 -0.45 -20.10
CA GLU A 310 0.36 -1.46 -19.79
C GLU A 310 -0.15 -2.48 -18.77
N MET A 311 -0.74 -2.00 -17.66
CA MET A 311 -1.29 -2.88 -16.62
C MET A 311 -2.40 -3.80 -17.15
N SER A 312 -3.18 -3.35 -18.13
CA SER A 312 -4.18 -4.21 -18.77
C SER A 312 -3.54 -5.40 -19.47
N ARG A 313 -2.43 -5.19 -20.21
CA ARG A 313 -1.71 -6.29 -20.87
C ARG A 313 -1.07 -7.23 -19.85
N ASP A 314 -0.51 -6.69 -18.77
CA ASP A 314 0.04 -7.52 -17.70
C ASP A 314 -1.03 -8.37 -17.00
N MET A 315 -2.21 -7.81 -16.74
CA MET A 315 -3.25 -8.49 -15.97
C MET A 315 -4.12 -9.43 -16.80
N PHE A 316 -4.46 -9.07 -18.03
CA PHE A 316 -5.38 -9.84 -18.87
C PHE A 316 -4.65 -10.72 -19.88
N ASP A 317 -3.55 -10.24 -20.47
CA ASP A 317 -2.77 -10.97 -21.47
C ASP A 317 -1.57 -11.71 -20.84
N ASP A 318 -1.32 -11.49 -19.54
CA ASP A 318 -0.20 -12.07 -18.78
C ASP A 318 1.17 -11.78 -19.41
N GLN A 319 1.30 -10.62 -20.08
CA GLN A 319 2.47 -10.26 -20.90
C GLN A 319 3.81 -10.47 -20.17
N ASN A 320 3.88 -10.11 -18.90
CA ASN A 320 5.07 -10.20 -18.07
C ASN A 320 4.99 -11.30 -16.99
N GLY A 321 4.03 -12.22 -17.09
CA GLY A 321 3.92 -13.40 -16.21
C GLY A 321 3.38 -13.11 -14.80
N PHE A 322 2.56 -12.07 -14.64
CA PHE A 322 1.93 -11.70 -13.38
C PHE A 322 1.16 -12.85 -12.74
N ARG A 323 0.43 -13.66 -13.51
CA ARG A 323 -0.38 -14.76 -12.98
C ARG A 323 0.50 -15.79 -12.25
N ALA A 324 1.59 -16.21 -12.87
CA ALA A 324 2.51 -17.18 -12.28
C ALA A 324 3.25 -16.58 -11.06
N ALA A 325 3.71 -15.33 -11.17
CA ALA A 325 4.39 -14.63 -10.08
C ALA A 325 3.49 -14.45 -8.85
N ARG A 326 2.23 -14.02 -9.07
CA ARG A 326 1.21 -13.88 -8.02
C ARG A 326 0.94 -15.22 -7.33
N ARG A 327 0.69 -16.29 -8.10
CA ARG A 327 0.46 -17.63 -7.56
C ARG A 327 1.65 -18.11 -6.72
N ALA A 328 2.87 -17.94 -7.24
CA ALA A 328 4.10 -18.30 -6.53
C ALA A 328 4.24 -17.53 -5.21
N PHE A 329 3.98 -16.22 -5.23
CA PHE A 329 4.05 -15.37 -4.05
C PHE A 329 3.01 -15.73 -2.98
N VAL A 330 1.76 -15.95 -3.38
CA VAL A 330 0.64 -16.20 -2.45
C VAL A 330 0.76 -17.59 -1.82
N HIS A 331 1.08 -18.61 -2.63
CA HIS A 331 1.22 -19.98 -2.15
C HIS A 331 2.61 -20.30 -1.58
N LYS A 332 3.52 -19.31 -1.54
CA LYS A 332 4.88 -19.45 -1.00
C LYS A 332 5.63 -20.60 -1.67
N LEU A 333 5.53 -20.69 -3.00
CA LEU A 333 6.23 -21.72 -3.76
C LEU A 333 7.74 -21.54 -3.60
N LYS A 334 8.45 -22.65 -3.42
CA LYS A 334 9.90 -22.65 -3.29
C LYS A 334 10.52 -22.24 -4.63
N ALA A 335 11.42 -21.26 -4.60
CA ALA A 335 12.22 -20.91 -5.78
C ALA A 335 13.15 -22.07 -6.17
N GLU A 336 13.22 -22.36 -7.46
CA GLU A 336 14.09 -23.42 -8.00
C GLU A 336 15.55 -22.96 -8.11
N ALA A 337 15.76 -21.66 -8.27
CA ALA A 337 17.08 -21.04 -8.35
C ALA A 337 17.04 -19.59 -7.85
N THR A 338 18.21 -19.06 -7.49
CA THR A 338 18.40 -17.63 -7.22
C THR A 338 18.25 -16.83 -8.53
N PRO A 339 17.39 -15.80 -8.59
CA PRO A 339 17.22 -14.97 -9.78
C PRO A 339 18.52 -14.29 -10.25
N GLU A 340 18.66 -14.08 -11.56
CA GLU A 340 19.87 -13.51 -12.17
C GLU A 340 20.21 -12.10 -11.66
N HIS A 341 19.19 -11.25 -11.44
CA HIS A 341 19.39 -9.89 -10.91
C HIS A 341 19.98 -9.87 -9.49
N LEU A 342 19.95 -10.99 -8.77
CA LEU A 342 20.63 -11.17 -7.47
C LEU A 342 21.93 -11.97 -7.59
N ALA A 343 21.96 -12.94 -8.50
CA ALA A 343 23.06 -13.88 -8.67
C ALA A 343 24.14 -13.35 -9.63
N VAL A 344 24.81 -12.24 -9.26
CA VAL A 344 25.82 -11.56 -10.11
C VAL A 344 26.89 -12.52 -10.68
N HIS A 345 27.28 -13.55 -9.91
CA HIS A 345 28.23 -14.58 -10.35
C HIS A 345 27.79 -15.36 -11.60
N ARG A 346 26.48 -15.40 -11.92
CA ARG A 346 25.91 -16.07 -13.10
C ARG A 346 25.99 -15.23 -14.37
N GLY A 347 26.00 -13.90 -14.25
CA GLY A 347 26.20 -13.00 -15.39
C GLY A 347 27.65 -13.01 -15.90
N LEU A 348 28.61 -13.32 -15.02
CA LEU A 348 30.04 -13.39 -15.35
C LEU A 348 30.48 -14.73 -15.97
N SER A 349 29.63 -15.76 -15.93
CA SER A 349 29.99 -17.12 -16.38
C SER A 349 29.84 -17.36 -17.88
N GLY A 350 29.42 -16.36 -18.67
CA GLY A 350 29.20 -16.51 -20.11
C GLY A 350 28.04 -17.43 -20.50
N ALA A 351 27.21 -17.85 -19.53
CA ALA A 351 26.03 -18.68 -19.78
C ALA A 351 24.84 -17.89 -20.36
N SER A 352 24.93 -16.55 -20.41
CA SER A 352 23.94 -15.67 -21.02
C SER A 352 24.07 -15.64 -22.55
N SER A 353 23.92 -16.79 -23.23
CA SER A 353 23.73 -16.81 -24.69
C SER A 353 23.09 -18.09 -25.24
N VAL A 354 22.05 -18.64 -24.62
CA VAL A 354 21.03 -19.44 -25.33
C VAL A 354 19.72 -19.28 -24.56
N LEU A 355 18.60 -19.03 -25.24
CA LEU A 355 17.21 -18.89 -24.73
C LEU A 355 16.60 -17.47 -24.62
N GLY A 356 17.18 -16.45 -25.25
CA GLY A 356 16.57 -15.11 -25.33
C GLY A 356 16.26 -14.59 -26.74
N ALA A 357 16.52 -15.37 -27.78
CA ALA A 357 16.37 -14.96 -29.18
C ALA A 357 15.14 -15.60 -29.82
N GLU A 358 13.94 -15.35 -29.28
CA GLU A 358 12.68 -15.58 -30.01
C GLU A 358 11.51 -14.87 -29.31
N ALA A 359 11.48 -13.54 -29.42
CA ALA A 359 10.26 -12.70 -29.41
C ALA A 359 10.67 -11.24 -29.59
N SER A 360 11.20 -10.91 -30.76
CA SER A 360 11.27 -9.54 -31.26
C SER A 360 10.91 -9.58 -32.72
N HIS A 361 9.62 -9.39 -33.02
CA HIS A 361 9.19 -8.97 -34.34
C HIS A 361 7.93 -8.08 -34.21
N MET A 362 8.16 -6.82 -34.56
CA MET A 362 7.23 -5.73 -34.92
C MET A 362 6.33 -5.13 -33.84
#